data_AF-A0A1E1XRY3-F1
#
_entry.id   AF-A0A1E1XRY3-F1
#
_cell.length_a   1.000
_cell.length_b   1.000
_cell.length_c   1.000
_cell.angle_alpha   90.00
_cell.angle_beta   90.00
_cell.angle_gamma   90.00
#
_symmetry.space_group_name_H-M   'P 1'
#
loop_
_entity.id
_entity.type
_entity.pdbx_description
1 polymer ?
#
loop_
_entity_poly.entity_id
_entity_poly.type
_entity_poly.pdbx_seq_one_letter_code
_entity_poly.pdbx_strand_id
1 'polypeptide(L)'
;MYRDPKRWSLAFQTYVQLTMMQLHLAPVQTPVKLMERSLQSARYVFVENLYRSGHMTSLELSILDQWFSWITKNEAVGLDMIIYLRTNPQVAMGRILERKRPEEAELPFDWLCRVHDLHEQWLLGHSQFPLPPKVMVVDANKDCTDIQQEFVQHLPDILDRSQLCHAPLGQQPA
;
A
#
# COMPACT_ATOMS: atom_id res chain seq x y z
N MET A 1 -0.90 17.20 7.36
CA MET A 1 -0.09 16.10 7.93
C MET A 1 1.37 16.51 8.01
N TYR A 2 2.05 16.78 6.89
CA TYR A 2 3.51 16.98 6.85
C TYR A 2 4.08 18.11 7.73
N ARG A 3 3.32 19.19 8.00
CA ARG A 3 3.78 20.30 8.88
C ARG A 3 3.84 19.96 10.37
N ASP A 4 2.95 19.08 10.84
CA ASP A 4 2.95 18.63 12.24
C ASP A 4 2.50 17.16 12.30
N PRO A 5 3.42 16.23 11.99
CA PRO A 5 3.09 14.81 11.98
C PRO A 5 2.62 14.32 13.35
N LYS A 6 3.19 14.82 14.45
CA LYS A 6 2.80 14.39 15.81
C LYS A 6 1.34 14.71 16.10
N ARG A 7 0.85 15.89 15.70
CA ARG A 7 -0.55 16.28 15.92
C ARG A 7 -1.54 15.56 15.01
N TRP A 8 -1.15 15.28 13.77
CA TRP A 8 -2.07 14.91 12.70
C TRP A 8 -1.97 13.45 12.24
N SER A 9 -0.97 12.67 12.70
CA SER A 9 -0.75 11.29 12.25
C SER A 9 -1.96 10.40 12.48
N LEU A 10 -2.51 10.38 13.70
CA LEU A 10 -3.70 9.57 14.01
C LEU A 10 -4.86 9.95 13.10
N ALA A 11 -5.25 11.23 13.09
CA ALA A 11 -6.41 11.70 12.32
C ALA A 11 -6.27 11.40 10.82
N PHE A 12 -5.06 11.62 10.27
CA PHE A 12 -4.77 11.34 8.87
C PHE A 12 -4.85 9.84 8.57
N GLN A 13 -4.20 9.00 9.37
CA GLN A 13 -4.17 7.56 9.13
C GLN A 13 -5.52 6.88 9.36
N THR A 14 -6.34 7.37 10.30
CA THR A 14 -7.74 6.92 10.43
C THR A 14 -8.53 7.21 9.17
N TYR A 15 -8.36 8.41 8.60
CA TYR A 15 -9.05 8.77 7.35
C TYR A 15 -8.54 7.98 6.14
N VAL A 16 -7.24 7.68 6.09
CA VAL A 16 -6.66 6.77 5.08
C VAL A 16 -7.27 5.37 5.20
N GLN A 17 -7.40 4.80 6.41
CA GLN A 17 -8.02 3.48 6.57
C GLN A 17 -9.48 3.48 6.09
N LEU A 18 -10.26 4.51 6.45
CA LEU A 18 -11.65 4.65 6.01
C LEU A 18 -11.76 4.73 4.48
N THR A 19 -10.99 5.61 3.86
CA THR A 19 -11.06 5.84 2.40
C THR A 19 -10.50 4.64 1.62
N MET A 20 -9.44 3.98 2.09
CA MET A 20 -8.96 2.74 1.50
C MET A 20 -10.00 1.63 1.61
N MET A 21 -10.65 1.45 2.76
CA MET A 21 -11.73 0.48 2.91
C MET A 21 -12.87 0.76 1.91
N GLN A 22 -13.32 2.01 1.80
CA GLN A 22 -14.32 2.40 0.81
C GLN A 22 -13.87 2.09 -0.62
N LEU A 23 -12.61 2.37 -0.95
CA LEU A 23 -12.03 2.01 -2.25
C LEU A 23 -11.99 0.51 -2.46
N HIS A 24 -11.66 -0.31 -1.45
CA HIS A 24 -11.69 -1.78 -1.53
C HIS A 24 -13.11 -2.31 -1.77
N LEU A 25 -14.11 -1.72 -1.11
CA LEU A 25 -15.51 -2.15 -1.19
C LEU A 25 -16.26 -1.58 -2.39
N ALA A 26 -15.70 -0.58 -3.09
CA ALA A 26 -16.34 0.02 -4.25
C ALA A 26 -16.64 -1.04 -5.34
N PRO A 27 -17.85 -1.06 -5.92
CA PRO A 27 -18.19 -2.06 -6.93
C PRO A 27 -17.35 -1.88 -8.19
N VAL A 28 -16.97 -2.98 -8.82
CA VAL A 28 -16.29 -3.01 -10.12
C VAL A 28 -17.04 -3.94 -11.08
N GLN A 29 -17.05 -3.58 -12.36
CA GLN A 29 -17.66 -4.40 -13.42
C GLN A 29 -16.67 -5.39 -14.03
N THR A 30 -15.39 -5.26 -13.69
CA THR A 30 -14.30 -6.09 -14.18
C THR A 30 -13.99 -7.21 -13.18
N PRO A 31 -13.51 -8.36 -13.65
CA PRO A 31 -13.14 -9.48 -12.77
C PRO A 31 -11.93 -9.18 -11.89
N VAL A 32 -11.14 -8.18 -12.27
CA VAL A 32 -9.95 -7.74 -11.53
C VAL A 32 -10.14 -6.28 -11.14
N LYS A 33 -9.80 -5.99 -9.88
CA LYS A 33 -9.76 -4.65 -9.32
C LYS A 33 -8.32 -4.27 -9.04
N LEU A 34 -7.78 -3.38 -9.86
CA LEU A 34 -6.46 -2.81 -9.63
C LEU A 34 -6.58 -1.57 -8.75
N MET A 35 -5.75 -1.48 -7.71
CA MET A 35 -5.75 -0.39 -6.75
C MET A 35 -4.34 0.18 -6.58
N GLU A 36 -4.23 1.50 -6.42
CA GLU A 36 -3.00 2.12 -5.96
C GLU A 36 -2.90 1.93 -4.45
N ARG A 37 -1.92 1.13 -4.01
CA ARG A 37 -1.74 0.71 -2.61
C ARG A 37 -2.92 -0.11 -2.06
N SER A 38 -2.92 -0.33 -0.76
CA SER A 38 -3.90 -1.13 -0.03
C SER A 38 -4.00 -0.72 1.44
N LEU A 39 -5.06 -1.16 2.11
CA LEU A 39 -5.22 -0.99 3.56
C LEU A 39 -4.01 -1.58 4.34
N GLN A 40 -3.47 -2.70 3.87
CA GLN A 40 -2.33 -3.40 4.42
C GLN A 40 -1.07 -2.53 4.33
N SER A 41 -0.79 -1.92 3.17
CA SER A 41 0.36 -1.02 3.03
C SER A 41 0.24 0.23 3.91
N ALA A 42 -0.98 0.79 4.06
CA ALA A 42 -1.23 1.90 4.97
C ALA A 42 -0.82 1.54 6.41
N ARG A 43 -1.19 0.33 6.86
CA ARG A 43 -0.86 -0.15 8.21
C ARG A 43 0.60 -0.60 8.38
N TYR A 44 1.08 -1.49 7.53
CA TYR A 44 2.36 -2.19 7.71
C TYR A 44 3.57 -1.33 7.33
N VAL A 45 3.36 -0.29 6.51
CA VAL A 45 4.43 0.63 6.11
C VAL A 45 4.21 2.00 6.72
N PHE A 46 3.13 2.70 6.40
CA PHE A 46 3.01 4.12 6.73
C PHE A 46 2.73 4.36 8.23
N VAL A 47 1.79 3.65 8.83
CA VAL A 47 1.52 3.71 10.27
C VAL A 47 2.75 3.23 11.06
N GLU A 48 3.37 2.13 10.61
CA GLU A 48 4.60 1.60 11.21
C GLU A 48 5.75 2.63 11.18
N ASN A 49 5.96 3.31 10.06
CA ASN A 49 6.97 4.37 9.93
C ASN A 49 6.69 5.54 10.87
N LEU A 50 5.43 5.99 10.97
CA LEU A 50 5.03 7.08 11.86
C LEU A 50 5.28 6.73 13.33
N TYR A 51 4.99 5.50 13.73
CA TYR A 51 5.29 4.99 15.06
C TYR A 51 6.81 4.92 15.33
N ARG A 52 7.58 4.25 14.46
CA ARG A 52 9.04 4.12 14.60
C ARG A 52 9.78 5.45 14.57
N SER A 53 9.21 6.45 13.89
CA SER A 53 9.78 7.80 13.82
C SER A 53 9.34 8.71 14.97
N GLY A 54 8.57 8.20 15.95
CA GLY A 54 8.13 8.98 17.11
C GLY A 54 7.06 10.04 16.78
N HIS A 55 6.35 9.88 15.66
CA HIS A 55 5.23 10.72 15.24
C HIS A 55 3.87 10.17 15.66
N MET A 56 3.85 8.98 16.27
CA MET A 56 2.65 8.34 16.78
C MET A 56 2.98 7.65 18.10
N THR A 57 2.13 7.82 19.10
CA THR A 57 2.25 7.16 20.40
C THR A 57 1.80 5.69 20.33
N SER A 58 2.15 4.89 21.34
CA SER A 58 1.69 3.50 21.46
C SER A 58 0.17 3.39 21.57
N LEU A 59 -0.49 4.37 22.20
CA LEU A 59 -1.95 4.43 22.29
C LEU A 59 -2.58 4.67 20.92
N GLU A 60 -2.06 5.64 20.16
CA GLU A 60 -2.57 5.95 18.81
C GLU A 60 -2.35 4.78 17.84
N LEU A 61 -1.20 4.11 17.92
CA LEU A 61 -0.95 2.88 17.16
C LEU A 61 -1.98 1.80 17.51
N SER A 62 -2.21 1.55 18.80
CA SER A 62 -3.18 0.55 19.27
C SER A 62 -4.61 0.83 18.77
N ILE A 63 -5.00 2.11 18.69
CA ILE A 63 -6.31 2.50 18.13
C ILE A 63 -6.38 2.12 16.64
N LEU A 64 -5.36 2.46 15.85
CA LEU A 64 -5.32 2.14 14.42
C LEU A 64 -5.23 0.63 14.16
N ASP A 65 -4.58 -0.13 15.05
CA ASP A 65 -4.48 -1.59 14.98
C ASP A 65 -5.83 -2.26 15.23
N GLN A 66 -6.59 -1.75 16.19
CA GLN A 66 -7.93 -2.25 16.48
C GLN A 66 -8.89 -1.98 15.32
N TRP A 67 -8.85 -0.77 14.74
CA TRP A 67 -9.62 -0.44 13.53
C TRP A 67 -9.22 -1.32 12.35
N PHE A 68 -7.92 -1.41 12.07
CA PHE A 68 -7.41 -2.27 11.00
C PHE A 68 -7.86 -3.72 11.18
N SER A 69 -7.67 -4.29 12.39
CA SER A 69 -8.08 -5.66 12.68
C SER A 69 -9.58 -5.85 12.52
N TRP A 70 -10.40 -4.88 12.94
CA TRP A 70 -11.85 -4.97 12.78
C TRP A 70 -12.22 -4.97 11.29
N ILE A 71 -11.68 -4.04 10.50
CA ILE A 71 -11.97 -3.96 9.07
C ILE A 71 -11.57 -5.26 8.36
N THR A 72 -10.35 -5.77 8.59
CA THR A 72 -9.87 -7.00 7.93
C THR A 72 -10.65 -8.26 8.30
N LYS A 73 -11.31 -8.27 9.45
CA LYS A 73 -12.10 -9.43 9.92
C LYS A 73 -13.55 -9.37 9.46
N ASN A 74 -14.11 -8.18 9.26
CA ASN A 74 -15.54 -7.99 9.02
C ASN A 74 -15.85 -7.58 7.58
N GLU A 75 -14.88 -7.03 6.84
CA GLU A 75 -15.07 -6.50 5.49
C GLU A 75 -14.26 -7.26 4.45
N ALA A 76 -14.75 -7.29 3.20
CA ALA A 76 -14.09 -7.95 2.07
C ALA A 76 -12.92 -7.12 1.52
N VAL A 77 -11.88 -6.91 2.34
CA VAL A 77 -10.67 -6.12 2.01
C VAL A 77 -9.41 -6.98 1.80
N GLY A 78 -9.59 -8.29 1.62
CA GLY A 78 -8.51 -9.23 1.32
C GLY A 78 -7.82 -8.91 -0.01
N LEU A 79 -6.54 -9.29 -0.12
CA LEU A 79 -5.73 -9.12 -1.32
C LEU A 79 -5.36 -10.49 -1.88
N ASP A 80 -5.57 -10.70 -3.17
CA ASP A 80 -5.09 -11.89 -3.89
C ASP A 80 -3.61 -11.75 -4.27
N MET A 81 -3.21 -10.54 -4.65
CA MET A 81 -1.89 -10.25 -5.18
C MET A 81 -1.45 -8.83 -4.81
N ILE A 82 -0.15 -8.65 -4.59
CA ILE A 82 0.51 -7.34 -4.61
C ILE A 82 1.53 -7.30 -5.74
N ILE A 83 1.50 -6.20 -6.49
CA ILE A 83 2.53 -5.86 -7.47
C ILE A 83 3.42 -4.79 -6.84
N TYR A 84 4.64 -5.19 -6.48
CA TYR A 84 5.62 -4.33 -5.85
C TYR A 84 6.50 -3.65 -6.91
N LEU A 85 6.22 -2.38 -7.18
CA LEU A 85 7.08 -1.52 -8.00
C LEU A 85 8.31 -1.11 -7.19
N ARG A 86 9.36 -1.94 -7.24
CA ARG A 86 10.58 -1.77 -6.45
C ARG A 86 11.51 -0.76 -7.11
N THR A 87 11.82 0.33 -6.41
CA THR A 87 12.74 1.36 -6.91
C THR A 87 13.66 1.84 -5.80
N ASN A 88 14.87 2.25 -6.17
CA ASN A 88 15.84 2.79 -5.25
C ASN A 88 15.38 4.16 -4.71
N PRO A 89 15.61 4.47 -3.42
CA PRO A 89 15.21 5.75 -2.82
C PRO A 89 15.71 6.98 -3.59
N GLN A 90 16.90 6.90 -4.19
CA GLN A 90 17.50 7.97 -4.99
C GLN A 90 16.70 8.26 -6.25
N VAL A 91 16.26 7.21 -6.96
CA VAL A 91 15.43 7.32 -8.15
C VAL A 91 14.05 7.87 -7.78
N ALA A 92 13.46 7.36 -6.69
CA ALA A 92 12.19 7.87 -6.17
C ALA A 92 12.27 9.36 -5.79
N MET A 93 13.37 9.79 -5.14
CA MET A 93 13.59 11.19 -4.79
C MET A 93 13.67 12.07 -6.04
N GLY A 94 14.42 11.65 -7.07
CA GLY A 94 14.47 12.35 -8.36
C GLY A 94 13.07 12.58 -8.94
N ARG A 95 12.23 11.53 -8.95
CA ARG A 95 10.84 11.61 -9.45
C ARG A 95 9.94 12.51 -8.59
N ILE A 96 10.15 12.58 -7.28
CA ILE A 96 9.43 13.52 -6.39
C ILE A 96 9.77 14.96 -6.76
N LEU A 97 11.07 15.26 -6.92
CA LEU A 97 11.56 16.59 -7.28
C LEU A 97 11.08 17.02 -8.67
N GLU A 98 11.01 16.10 -9.64
CA GLU A 98 10.46 16.37 -10.98
C GLU A 98 8.95 16.65 -10.95
N ARG A 99 8.20 15.92 -10.13
CA ARG A 99 6.74 16.03 -10.02
C ARG A 99 6.27 17.31 -9.30
N LYS A 100 7.13 17.93 -8.48
CA LYS A 100 6.93 19.26 -7.87
C LYS A 100 5.60 19.45 -7.13
N ARG A 101 5.15 18.44 -6.36
CA ARG A 101 3.99 18.63 -5.48
C ARG A 101 4.38 19.49 -4.28
N PRO A 102 3.66 20.59 -3.98
CA PRO A 102 3.98 21.47 -2.86
C PRO A 102 4.04 20.75 -1.50
N GLU A 103 3.18 19.74 -1.30
CA GLU A 103 3.08 18.99 -0.05
C GLU A 103 4.28 18.07 0.21
N GLU A 104 5.05 17.76 -0.83
CA GLU A 104 6.20 16.84 -0.77
C GLU A 104 7.55 17.57 -0.92
N ALA A 105 7.53 18.90 -1.08
CA ALA A 105 8.74 19.69 -1.35
C ALA A 105 9.79 19.61 -0.22
N GLU A 106 9.35 19.42 1.02
CA GLU A 106 10.21 19.36 2.22
C GLU A 106 10.44 17.92 2.70
N LEU A 107 10.12 16.91 1.89
CA LEU A 107 10.19 15.52 2.28
C LEU A 107 11.66 15.05 2.40
N PRO A 108 12.12 14.61 3.59
CA PRO A 108 13.53 14.23 3.78
C PRO A 108 13.88 12.94 3.03
N PHE A 109 15.10 12.85 2.49
CA PHE A 109 15.59 11.63 1.85
C PHE A 109 15.61 10.41 2.80
N ASP A 110 15.97 10.64 4.07
CA ASP A 110 15.95 9.60 5.09
C ASP A 110 14.55 9.02 5.32
N TRP A 111 13.49 9.84 5.18
CA TRP A 111 12.13 9.35 5.26
C TRP A 111 11.82 8.35 4.12
N LEU A 112 12.29 8.62 2.89
CA LEU A 112 12.13 7.67 1.78
C LEU A 112 12.88 6.37 2.03
N CYS A 113 14.09 6.44 2.60
CA CYS A 113 14.87 5.26 2.93
C CYS A 113 14.12 4.38 3.95
N ARG A 114 13.57 4.97 5.02
CA ARG A 114 12.77 4.21 6.00
C ARG A 114 11.53 3.56 5.38
N VAL A 115 10.82 4.29 4.52
CA VAL A 115 9.64 3.76 3.83
C VAL A 115 10.03 2.63 2.87
N HIS A 116 11.15 2.78 2.15
CA HIS A 116 11.70 1.73 1.30
C HIS A 116 12.03 0.47 2.12
N ASP A 117 12.77 0.61 3.22
CA ASP A 117 13.16 -0.51 4.07
C ASP A 117 11.95 -1.26 4.63
N LEU A 118 10.87 -0.55 4.98
CA LEU A 118 9.62 -1.18 5.43
C LEU A 118 8.92 -1.97 4.31
N HIS A 119 8.94 -1.48 3.07
CA HIS A 119 8.42 -2.25 1.93
C HIS A 119 9.29 -3.48 1.63
N GLU A 120 10.62 -3.34 1.67
CA GLU A 120 11.55 -4.45 1.50
C GLU A 120 11.33 -5.52 2.58
N GLN A 121 11.26 -5.10 3.84
CA GLN A 121 11.01 -6.00 4.96
C GLN A 121 9.69 -6.73 4.80
N TRP A 122 8.62 -6.03 4.43
CA TRP A 122 7.30 -6.63 4.29
C TRP A 122 7.21 -7.53 3.06
N LEU A 123 7.41 -6.98 1.86
CA LEU A 123 7.07 -7.63 0.59
C LEU A 123 8.09 -8.69 0.17
N LEU A 124 9.30 -8.70 0.74
CA LEU A 124 10.28 -9.77 0.56
C LEU A 124 10.23 -10.84 1.68
N GLY A 125 9.25 -10.74 2.60
CA GLY A 125 9.01 -11.76 3.62
C GLY A 125 10.01 -11.75 4.78
N HIS A 126 10.61 -10.60 5.07
CA HIS A 126 11.55 -10.41 6.20
C HIS A 126 10.90 -9.75 7.44
N SER A 127 9.57 -9.56 7.42
CA SER A 127 8.79 -8.98 8.50
C SER A 127 7.82 -10.00 9.10
N GLN A 128 7.23 -9.66 10.25
CA GLN A 128 6.16 -10.43 10.89
C GLN A 128 4.77 -10.20 10.28
N PHE A 129 4.64 -9.26 9.34
CA PHE A 129 3.35 -8.94 8.72
C PHE A 129 2.99 -9.99 7.66
N PRO A 130 1.70 -10.35 7.54
CA PRO A 130 1.26 -11.31 6.55
C PRO A 130 1.50 -10.81 5.13
N LEU A 131 1.93 -11.72 4.26
CA LEU A 131 1.99 -11.51 2.83
C LEU A 131 0.64 -11.86 2.18
N PRO A 132 0.29 -11.23 1.04
CA PRO A 132 -0.77 -11.75 0.18
C PRO A 132 -0.36 -13.12 -0.38
N PRO A 133 -1.31 -13.89 -0.95
CA PRO A 133 -1.00 -15.16 -1.62
C PRO A 133 0.12 -15.05 -2.68
N LYS A 134 0.18 -13.94 -3.41
CA LYS A 134 1.20 -13.70 -4.44
C LYS A 134 1.79 -12.28 -4.35
N VAL A 135 3.11 -12.18 -4.39
CA VAL A 135 3.83 -10.91 -4.57
C VAL A 135 4.64 -10.97 -5.85
N MET A 136 4.39 -10.03 -6.76
CA MET A 136 5.16 -9.86 -7.99
C MET A 136 6.05 -8.63 -7.85
N VAL A 137 7.36 -8.79 -7.96
CA VAL A 137 8.32 -7.68 -7.88
C VAL A 137 8.66 -7.23 -9.30
N VAL A 138 8.51 -5.93 -9.56
CA VAL A 138 8.84 -5.30 -10.84
C VAL A 138 9.91 -4.25 -10.59
N ASP A 139 10.98 -4.28 -11.39
CA ASP A 139 12.06 -3.30 -11.29
C ASP A 139 11.60 -1.95 -11.85
N ALA A 140 11.22 -1.06 -10.95
CA ALA A 140 10.74 0.28 -11.27
C ALA A 140 11.86 1.32 -11.32
N ASN A 141 13.14 0.92 -11.36
CA ASN A 141 14.24 1.85 -11.69
C ASN A 141 14.30 2.19 -13.18
N LYS A 142 13.70 1.36 -14.03
CA LYS A 142 13.60 1.56 -15.48
C LYS A 142 12.64 2.70 -15.85
N ASP A 143 12.61 3.06 -17.13
CA ASP A 143 11.65 4.01 -17.66
C ASP A 143 10.23 3.44 -17.69
N CYS A 144 9.24 4.32 -17.72
CA CYS A 144 7.83 3.96 -17.68
C CYS A 144 7.44 2.98 -18.81
N THR A 145 8.00 3.17 -20.01
CA THR A 145 7.74 2.30 -21.17
C THR A 145 8.22 0.87 -20.93
N ASP A 146 9.39 0.69 -20.33
CA ASP A 146 9.93 -0.64 -20.04
C ASP A 146 9.12 -1.34 -18.96
N ILE A 147 8.72 -0.59 -17.92
CA ILE A 147 7.86 -1.10 -16.84
C ILE A 147 6.50 -1.54 -17.41
N GLN A 148 5.92 -0.77 -18.33
CA GLN A 148 4.67 -1.14 -19.00
C GLN A 148 4.82 -2.41 -19.83
N GLN A 149 5.93 -2.58 -20.54
CA GLN A 149 6.18 -3.78 -21.33
C GLN A 149 6.34 -5.01 -20.43
N GLU A 150 7.10 -4.90 -19.34
CA GLU A 150 7.26 -5.96 -18.33
C GLU A 150 5.91 -6.34 -17.71
N PHE A 151 5.10 -5.34 -17.33
CA PHE A 151 3.76 -5.56 -16.81
C PHE A 151 2.86 -6.29 -17.80
N VAL A 152 2.88 -5.89 -19.09
CA VAL A 152 2.09 -6.53 -20.16
C VAL A 152 2.50 -7.98 -20.36
N GLN A 153 3.78 -8.32 -20.24
CA GLN A 153 4.25 -9.70 -20.33
C GLN A 153 3.69 -10.59 -19.21
N HIS A 154 3.47 -10.00 -18.03
CA HIS A 154 2.90 -10.70 -16.86
C HIS A 154 1.36 -10.67 -16.79
N LEU A 155 0.67 -9.95 -17.68
CA LEU A 155 -0.79 -9.86 -17.66
C LEU A 155 -1.51 -11.21 -17.67
N PRO A 156 -1.10 -12.23 -18.45
CA PRO A 156 -1.75 -13.54 -18.42
C PRO A 156 -1.73 -14.17 -17.02
N ASP A 157 -0.61 -14.08 -16.31
CA ASP A 157 -0.44 -14.62 -14.96
C ASP A 157 -1.15 -13.79 -13.88
N ILE A 158 -1.34 -12.48 -14.13
CA ILE A 158 -2.11 -11.58 -13.26
C ILE A 158 -3.61 -11.86 -13.39
N LEU A 159 -4.07 -12.15 -14.60
CA LEU A 159 -5.48 -12.36 -14.92
C LEU A 159 -5.94 -13.81 -14.75
N ASP A 160 -5.01 -14.74 -14.45
CA ASP A 160 -5.31 -16.14 -14.19
C ASP A 160 -6.18 -16.30 -12.93
N ARG A 161 -7.48 -16.51 -13.16
CA ARG A 161 -8.48 -16.64 -12.10
C ARG A 161 -8.31 -17.87 -11.23
N SER A 162 -7.56 -18.88 -11.66
CA SER A 162 -7.28 -20.06 -10.83
C SER A 162 -6.45 -19.72 -9.58
N GLN A 163 -5.79 -18.56 -9.59
CA GLN A 163 -4.92 -18.09 -8.51
C GLN A 163 -5.60 -17.03 -7.61
N LEU A 164 -6.86 -16.65 -7.89
CA LEU A 164 -7.60 -15.66 -7.10
C LEU A 164 -8.37 -16.35 -5.98
N CYS A 165 -8.09 -15.96 -4.73
CA CYS A 165 -8.73 -16.50 -3.53
C CYS A 165 -10.01 -15.74 -3.15
N HIS A 166 -10.12 -14.47 -3.57
CA HIS A 166 -11.24 -13.59 -3.25
C HIS A 166 -12.05 -13.37 -4.53
N ALA A 167 -13.13 -14.13 -4.70
CA ALA A 167 -14.05 -13.89 -5.81
C ALA A 167 -14.72 -12.51 -5.64
N PRO A 168 -14.96 -11.74 -6.72
CA PRO A 168 -15.83 -10.59 -6.63
C PRO A 168 -17.17 -11.08 -6.07
N LEU A 169 -17.68 -10.42 -5.03
CA LEU A 169 -18.98 -10.71 -4.44
C LEU A 169 -20.02 -10.71 -5.57
N GLY A 170 -20.32 -11.91 -6.09
CA GLY A 170 -21.46 -12.12 -6.93
C GLY A 170 -22.66 -11.66 -6.13
N GLN A 171 -23.50 -10.82 -6.73
CA GLN A 171 -24.79 -10.46 -6.17
C GLN A 171 -25.43 -11.74 -5.62
N GLN A 172 -25.61 -11.80 -4.30
CA GLN A 172 -26.48 -12.82 -3.74
C GLN A 172 -27.85 -12.61 -4.39
N PRO A 173 -28.41 -13.61 -5.09
CA PRO A 173 -29.78 -13.48 -5.57
C PRO A 173 -30.68 -13.30 -4.35
N ALA A 174 -31.52 -12.27 -4.44
CA ALA A 174 -32.58 -12.00 -3.48
C ALA A 174 -33.58 -13.18 -3.38
#